data_AF-A0A0F7UVH0-F1
#
_entry.id   AF-A0A0F7UVH0-F1
#
_cell.length_a   1.000
_cell.length_b   1.000
_cell.length_c   1.000
_cell.angle_alpha   90.00
_cell.angle_beta   90.00
_cell.angle_gamma   90.00
#
_symmetry.space_group_name_H-M   'P 1'
#
loop_
_entity.id
_entity.type
_entity.pdbx_description
1 polymer ?
#
loop_
_entity_poly.entity_id
_entity_poly.type
_entity_poly.pdbx_seq_one_letter_code
_entity_poly.pdbx_strand_id
1 'polypeptide(L)'
;MQSLKKYTSSDVVQKIQEEFGQWINKKGELVLSSERHSSQAGNKKECLSRLAEMLQQLRDRPEITGGKSPREFQSEESQLKYKARLIAGKRKNQYNRQCHTVNRRDW
;
A
#
# COMPACT_ATOMS: atom_id res chain seq x y z
N MET A 1 6.57 6.99 25.91
CA MET A 1 6.37 6.95 24.45
C MET A 1 5.50 5.73 24.11
N GLN A 2 4.46 5.88 23.29
CA GLN A 2 3.43 4.84 23.12
C GLN A 2 3.59 4.12 21.77
N SER A 3 3.63 2.78 21.80
CA SER A 3 3.78 1.93 20.62
C SER A 3 2.53 1.95 19.74
N LEU A 4 2.70 1.97 18.42
CA LEU A 4 1.63 1.90 17.40
C LEU A 4 0.67 0.72 17.63
N LYS A 5 1.16 -0.39 18.19
CA LYS A 5 0.37 -1.58 18.55
C LYS A 5 -0.79 -1.29 19.50
N LYS A 6 -0.77 -0.16 20.21
CA LYS A 6 -1.83 0.23 21.16
C LYS A 6 -3.04 0.88 20.46
N TYR A 7 -2.87 1.38 19.24
CA TYR A 7 -3.87 2.22 18.56
C TYR A 7 -4.39 1.64 17.25
N THR A 8 -3.84 0.53 16.78
CA THR A 8 -4.22 -0.09 15.51
C THR A 8 -4.33 -1.61 15.64
N SER A 9 -5.25 -2.20 14.87
CA SER A 9 -5.39 -3.66 14.76
C SER A 9 -4.09 -4.31 14.27
N SER A 10 -3.81 -5.53 14.73
CA SER A 10 -2.62 -6.32 14.33
C SER A 10 -2.47 -6.39 12.82
N ASP A 11 -3.58 -6.52 12.11
CA ASP A 11 -3.62 -6.68 10.65
C ASP A 11 -3.16 -5.42 9.92
N VAL A 12 -3.50 -4.25 10.46
CA VAL A 12 -3.07 -2.96 9.89
C VAL A 12 -1.58 -2.77 10.12
N VAL A 13 -1.07 -3.13 11.30
CA VAL A 13 0.36 -3.07 11.59
C VAL A 13 1.15 -3.99 10.66
N GLN A 14 0.66 -5.20 10.41
CA GLN A 14 1.28 -6.13 9.48
C GLN A 14 1.28 -5.58 8.04
N LYS A 15 0.13 -5.07 7.56
CA LYS A 15 0.05 -4.43 6.22
C LYS A 15 0.98 -3.22 6.10
N ILE A 16 1.14 -2.43 7.18
CA ILE A 16 2.09 -1.31 7.23
C ILE A 16 3.53 -1.83 7.13
N GLN A 17 3.87 -2.91 7.84
CA GLN A 17 5.21 -3.51 7.76
C GLN A 17 5.52 -4.06 6.37
N GLU A 18 4.56 -4.72 5.72
CA GLU A 18 4.74 -5.31 4.39
C GLU A 18 4.95 -4.23 3.31
N GLU A 19 4.20 -3.12 3.36
CA GLU A 19 4.25 -2.09 2.30
C GLU A 19 5.24 -0.96 2.60
N PHE A 20 5.40 -0.61 3.88
CA PHE A 20 6.18 0.55 4.31
C PHE A 20 7.32 0.19 5.26
N GLY A 21 7.74 -1.08 5.29
CA GLY A 21 8.81 -1.57 6.16
C GLY A 21 10.12 -0.78 6.06
N GLN A 22 10.42 -0.20 4.90
CA GLN A 22 11.57 0.70 4.68
C GLN A 22 11.53 1.99 5.52
N TRP A 23 10.35 2.41 5.98
CA TRP A 23 10.15 3.58 6.85
C TRP A 23 10.02 3.18 8.32
N ILE A 24 10.17 1.90 8.65
CA ILE A 24 10.09 1.38 10.01
C ILE A 24 11.51 1.15 10.53
N ASN A 25 11.81 1.70 11.70
CA ASN A 25 13.11 1.50 12.33
C ASN A 25 13.21 0.13 13.05
N LYS A 26 14.40 -0.21 13.55
CA LYS A 26 14.63 -1.47 14.31
C LYS A 26 13.76 -1.64 15.56
N LYS A 27 13.17 -0.55 16.07
CA LYS A 27 12.25 -0.55 17.22
C LYS A 27 10.79 -0.74 16.82
N GLY A 28 10.48 -0.81 15.52
CA GLY A 28 9.11 -0.94 15.02
C GLY A 28 8.35 0.40 14.97
N GLU A 29 9.05 1.53 14.94
CA GLU A 29 8.44 2.85 14.85
C GLU A 29 8.42 3.31 13.40
N LEU A 30 7.27 3.85 12.95
CA LEU A 30 7.15 4.48 11.63
C LEU A 30 7.81 5.86 11.68
N VAL A 31 8.79 6.09 10.82
CA VAL A 31 9.56 7.33 10.73
C VAL A 31 9.15 8.08 9.46
N LEU A 32 8.58 9.28 9.63
CA LEU A 32 8.23 10.18 8.54
C LEU A 32 9.00 11.50 8.72
N SER A 33 9.79 11.88 7.72
CA SER A 33 10.53 13.14 7.69
C SER A 33 10.09 14.02 6.51
N SER A 34 10.11 15.33 6.72
CA SER A 34 10.01 16.33 5.66
C SER A 34 10.90 17.52 5.97
N GLU A 35 11.58 18.00 4.92
CA GLU A 35 12.44 19.19 4.91
C GLU A 35 12.05 20.14 3.77
N ARG A 36 10.86 19.94 3.17
CA ARG A 36 10.42 20.67 1.97
C ARG A 36 10.03 22.12 2.26
N HIS A 37 9.64 22.42 3.49
CA HIS A 37 9.20 23.75 3.88
C HIS A 37 10.22 24.39 4.83
N SER A 38 10.41 25.70 4.67
CA SER A 38 11.22 26.50 5.59
C SER A 38 10.63 26.56 7.01
N SER A 39 9.30 26.37 7.14
CA SER A 39 8.62 26.37 8.42
C SER A 39 8.41 24.96 8.96
N GLN A 40 8.66 24.78 10.27
CA GLN A 40 8.39 23.52 10.96
C GLN A 40 6.90 23.15 10.92
N ALA A 41 6.01 24.15 10.93
CA ALA A 41 4.57 23.94 10.79
C ALA A 41 4.20 23.34 9.42
N GLY A 42 4.84 23.80 8.33
CA GLY A 42 4.66 23.23 7.00
C GLY A 42 5.13 21.78 6.94
N ASN A 43 6.35 21.51 7.44
CA ASN A 43 6.89 20.14 7.48
C ASN A 43 6.03 19.20 8.31
N LYS A 44 5.51 19.65 9.46
CA LYS A 44 4.57 18.87 10.28
C LYS A 44 3.28 18.54 9.53
N LYS A 45 2.69 19.53 8.85
CA LYS A 45 1.45 19.32 8.07
C LYS A 45 1.67 18.30 6.96
N GLU A 46 2.81 18.35 6.30
CA GLU A 46 3.16 17.39 5.25
C GLU A 46 3.34 15.97 5.80
N CYS A 47 4.07 15.80 6.91
CA CYS A 47 4.21 14.49 7.56
C CYS A 47 2.85 13.89 7.94
N LEU A 48 1.92 14.70 8.43
CA LEU A 48 0.55 14.27 8.73
C LEU A 48 -0.23 13.90 7.45
N SER A 49 -0.09 14.67 6.37
CA SER A 49 -0.71 14.36 5.08
C SER A 49 -0.21 13.02 4.53
N ARG A 50 1.11 12.79 4.55
CA ARG A 50 1.70 11.50 4.13
C ARG A 50 1.19 10.34 4.96
N LEU A 51 1.07 10.50 6.28
CA LEU A 51 0.49 9.48 7.15
C LEU A 51 -0.96 9.17 6.77
N ALA A 52 -1.77 10.20 6.51
CA ALA A 52 -3.17 10.01 6.10
C ALA A 52 -3.27 9.28 4.75
N GLU A 53 -2.44 9.65 3.78
CA GLU A 53 -2.38 8.98 2.47
C GLU A 53 -1.99 7.51 2.59
N MET A 54 -1.00 7.17 3.42
CA MET A 54 -0.61 5.77 3.69
C MET A 54 -1.79 4.96 4.24
N LEU A 55 -2.51 5.52 5.22
CA LEU A 55 -3.68 4.84 5.80
C LEU A 55 -4.80 4.68 4.78
N GLN A 56 -5.02 5.67 3.92
CA GLN A 56 -6.01 5.60 2.85
C GLN A 56 -5.65 4.52 1.83
N GLN A 57 -4.39 4.43 1.41
CA GLN A 57 -3.90 3.38 0.51
C GLN A 57 -4.11 1.97 1.09
N LEU A 58 -3.93 1.81 2.40
CA LEU A 58 -4.16 0.55 3.07
C LEU A 58 -5.65 0.18 3.16
N ARG A 59 -6.52 1.17 3.33
CA ARG A 59 -7.97 0.99 3.37
C ARG A 59 -8.56 0.67 2.00
N ASP A 60 -8.14 1.39 0.96
CA ASP A 60 -8.68 1.24 -0.40
C ASP A 60 -8.11 0.02 -1.12
N ARG A 61 -7.21 -0.72 -0.48
CA ARG A 61 -6.64 -1.92 -1.06
C ARG A 61 -7.71 -3.00 -1.17
N PRO A 62 -8.01 -3.48 -2.40
CA PRO A 62 -8.89 -4.63 -2.54
C PRO A 62 -8.23 -5.81 -1.84
N GLU A 63 -8.98 -6.48 -0.97
CA GLU A 63 -8.56 -7.78 -0.46
C GLU A 63 -8.26 -8.67 -1.65
N ILE A 64 -7.01 -9.14 -1.73
CA ILE A 64 -6.63 -10.16 -2.70
C ILE A 64 -7.34 -11.42 -2.21
N THR A 65 -8.60 -11.56 -2.60
CA THR A 65 -9.30 -12.83 -2.54
C THR A 65 -8.48 -13.75 -3.42
N GLY A 66 -7.67 -14.60 -2.77
CA GLY A 66 -6.83 -15.59 -3.42
C GLY A 66 -7.74 -16.32 -4.39
N GLY A 67 -7.60 -16.04 -5.68
CA GLY A 67 -8.58 -16.54 -6.59
C GLY A 67 -8.41 -18.05 -6.75
N LYS A 68 -9.46 -18.65 -7.30
CA LYS A 68 -9.66 -20.09 -7.25
C LYS A 68 -8.43 -20.86 -7.72
N SER A 69 -8.08 -21.91 -6.98
CA SER A 69 -7.04 -22.86 -7.39
C SER A 69 -7.38 -23.45 -8.76
N PRO A 70 -6.40 -23.76 -9.64
CA PRO A 70 -6.66 -24.38 -10.94
C PRO A 70 -7.56 -25.63 -10.89
N ARG A 71 -7.59 -26.33 -9.75
CA ARG A 71 -8.42 -27.52 -9.51
C ARG A 71 -9.87 -27.23 -9.12
N GLU A 72 -10.20 -25.97 -8.84
CA GLU A 72 -11.54 -25.52 -8.46
C GLU A 72 -12.36 -25.02 -9.67
N PHE A 73 -11.78 -25.05 -10.87
CA PHE A 73 -12.50 -24.73 -12.11
C PHE A 73 -13.14 -25.99 -12.68
N GLN A 74 -14.46 -25.95 -12.89
CA GLN A 74 -15.20 -27.06 -13.48
C GLN A 74 -15.02 -27.19 -15.00
N SER A 75 -14.42 -26.17 -15.65
CA SER A 75 -14.14 -26.21 -17.09
C SER A 75 -12.89 -25.40 -17.46
N GLU A 76 -12.25 -25.83 -18.55
CA GLU A 76 -11.06 -25.18 -19.13
C GLU A 76 -11.35 -23.73 -19.57
N GLU A 77 -12.55 -23.49 -20.10
CA GLU A 77 -13.02 -22.17 -20.49
C GLU A 77 -13.12 -21.19 -19.30
N SER A 78 -13.52 -21.70 -18.12
CA SER A 78 -13.58 -20.92 -16.89
C SER A 78 -12.19 -20.57 -16.37
N GLN A 79 -11.24 -21.49 -16.50
CA GLN A 79 -9.83 -21.28 -16.17
C GLN A 79 -9.20 -20.22 -17.09
N LEU A 80 -9.48 -20.28 -18.40
CA LEU A 80 -9.02 -19.29 -19.37
C LEU A 80 -9.59 -17.89 -19.10
N LYS A 81 -10.89 -17.77 -18.81
CA LYS A 81 -11.52 -16.49 -18.39
C LYS A 81 -10.91 -15.94 -17.10
N TYR A 82 -10.62 -16.80 -16.13
CA TYR A 82 -9.98 -16.38 -14.87
C TYR A 82 -8.52 -15.93 -15.08
N LYS A 83 -7.72 -16.68 -15.85
CA LYS A 83 -6.35 -16.28 -16.25
C LYS A 83 -6.37 -14.93 -16.97
N ALA A 84 -7.31 -14.70 -17.89
CA ALA A 84 -7.47 -13.42 -18.58
C ALA A 84 -7.75 -12.25 -17.61
N ARG A 85 -8.62 -12.46 -16.60
CA ARG A 85 -8.86 -11.46 -15.54
C ARG A 85 -7.62 -11.16 -14.71
N LEU A 86 -6.86 -12.19 -14.33
CA LEU A 86 -5.61 -12.00 -13.59
C LEU A 86 -4.58 -11.20 -14.38
N ILE A 87 -4.45 -11.47 -15.69
CA ILE A 87 -3.55 -10.72 -16.58
C ILE A 87 -4.01 -9.26 -16.72
N ALA A 88 -5.31 -9.02 -16.90
CA ALA A 88 -5.87 -7.68 -16.95
C ALA A 88 -5.66 -6.91 -15.63
N GLY A 89 -5.84 -7.58 -14.48
CA GLY A 89 -5.57 -7.00 -13.16
C GLY A 89 -4.10 -6.66 -12.93
N LYS A 90 -3.17 -7.53 -13.37
CA LYS A 90 -1.73 -7.24 -13.34
C LYS A 90 -1.37 -6.02 -14.18
N ARG A 91 -1.94 -5.88 -15.40
CA ARG A 91 -1.75 -4.70 -16.25
C ARG A 91 -2.26 -3.42 -15.57
N LYS A 92 -3.41 -3.47 -14.89
CA LYS A 92 -3.95 -2.32 -14.14
C LYS A 92 -3.06 -1.92 -12.96
N ASN A 93 -2.54 -2.89 -12.21
CA ASN A 93 -1.60 -2.64 -11.10
C ASN A 93 -0.21 -2.17 -11.58
N GLN A 94 0.25 -2.63 -12.74
CA GLN A 94 1.49 -2.16 -13.36
C GLN A 94 1.32 -0.72 -13.86
N TYR A 95 0.18 -0.39 -14.49
CA TYR A 95 -0.16 0.98 -14.90
C TYR A 95 -0.24 1.92 -13.69
N ASN A 96 -0.91 1.53 -12.59
CA ASN A 96 -0.95 2.33 -11.37
C ASN A 96 0.44 2.54 -10.74
N ARG A 97 1.29 1.51 -10.68
CA ARG A 97 2.68 1.66 -10.22
C ARG A 97 3.46 2.64 -11.11
N GLN A 98 3.28 2.56 -12.42
CA GLN A 98 3.96 3.42 -13.38
C GLN A 98 3.48 4.88 -13.29
N CYS A 99 2.17 5.12 -13.13
CA CYS A 99 1.61 6.45 -12.89
C CYS A 99 2.08 7.06 -11.55
N HIS A 100 2.19 6.27 -10.48
CA HIS A 100 2.75 6.75 -9.21
C HIS A 100 4.25 7.07 -9.29
N THR A 101 5.01 6.38 -10.15
CA THR A 101 6.41 6.75 -10.43
C THR A 101 6.55 7.98 -11.32
N VAL A 102 5.60 8.25 -12.23
CA VAL A 102 5.59 9.44 -13.08
C VAL A 102 5.23 10.69 -12.27
N ASN A 103 4.30 10.61 -11.32
CA ASN A 103 3.98 11.71 -10.39
C ASN A 103 5.06 11.98 -9.32
N ARG A 104 6.19 11.28 -9.32
CA ARG A 104 7.36 11.57 -8.46
C ARG A 104 8.46 12.35 -9.18
N ARG A 105 8.32 12.63 -10.49
CA ARG A 105 9.25 13.47 -11.24
C ARG A 105 8.57 14.79 -11.57
N ASP A 106 8.42 15.57 -10.51
CA ASP A 106 8.41 17.04 -10.44
C ASP A 106 8.03 17.32 -8.98
N TRP A 107 8.53 18.41 -8.41
CA TRP A 107 8.50 18.81 -6.99
C TRP A 107 9.60 18.22 -6.09
#